data_AF-A0A846E215-F1
#
_entry.id   AF-A0A846E215-F1
#
_cell.length_a   1.000
_cell.length_b   1.000
_cell.length_c   1.000
_cell.angle_alpha   90.00
_cell.angle_beta   90.00
_cell.angle_gamma   90.00
#
_symmetry.space_group_name_H-M   'P 1'
#
loop_
_entity.id
_entity.type
_entity.pdbx_description
1 polymer ?
#
loop_
_entity_poly.entity_id
_entity_poly.type
_entity_poly.pdbx_seq_one_letter_code
_entity_poly.pdbx_strand_id
1 'polypeptide(L)'
;MTATSVGIATVLLASTFSPAKAQNPAHVEQLLQTRQCSRCDLSRSNLAGANLRYANLAGANLEGANFFGADLRYANLSGANLKGANLRGTNLYNAEATQSPIGSSLSQFSRFAPSLAGI
;
A
#
# COMPACT_ATOMS: atom_id res chain seq x y z
N MET A 1 12.60 30.06 -27.81
CA MET A 1 11.54 29.08 -28.09
C MET A 1 11.21 28.38 -26.79
N THR A 2 9.96 28.50 -26.40
CA THR A 2 9.36 28.14 -25.13
C THR A 2 9.18 26.63 -24.96
N ALA A 3 9.44 26.13 -23.76
CA ALA A 3 8.58 25.14 -23.12
C ALA A 3 8.40 25.54 -21.65
N THR A 4 7.22 26.07 -21.36
CA THR A 4 6.70 26.51 -20.06
C THR A 4 5.84 25.42 -19.43
N SER A 5 5.92 25.30 -18.09
CA SER A 5 4.89 24.83 -17.13
C SER A 5 4.59 23.31 -17.09
N VAL A 6 4.41 22.63 -15.95
CA VAL A 6 3.62 22.95 -14.72
C VAL A 6 4.28 22.23 -13.50
N GLY A 7 4.65 22.89 -12.39
CA GLY A 7 3.89 22.98 -11.11
C GLY A 7 3.70 21.62 -10.42
N ILE A 8 4.18 21.24 -9.23
CA ILE A 8 4.24 21.81 -7.87
C ILE A 8 5.12 20.79 -7.08
N ALA A 9 6.09 21.13 -6.24
CA ALA A 9 5.89 21.58 -4.88
C ALA A 9 7.25 21.88 -4.26
N THR A 10 7.42 23.13 -3.89
CA THR A 10 8.19 23.53 -2.72
C THR A 10 7.75 22.71 -1.50
N VAL A 11 8.51 21.69 -1.12
CA VAL A 11 8.60 21.25 0.27
C VAL A 11 10.07 21.23 0.64
N LEU A 12 10.48 22.34 1.25
CA LEU A 12 11.67 22.38 2.09
C LEU A 12 11.55 21.28 3.14
N LEU A 13 12.56 20.40 3.18
CA LEU A 13 13.37 20.08 4.36
C LEU A 13 14.17 18.81 4.03
N ALA A 14 15.37 19.02 3.48
CA ALA A 14 16.48 18.10 3.70
C ALA A 14 16.93 18.18 5.16
N SER A 15 16.01 17.90 6.10
CA SER A 15 16.37 17.64 7.49
C SER A 15 16.77 16.18 7.58
N THR A 16 18.07 15.91 7.42
CA THR A 16 18.77 14.72 7.93
C THR A 16 17.88 13.49 8.07
N PHE A 17 17.35 12.97 6.97
CA PHE A 17 16.83 11.61 6.98
C PHE A 17 18.05 10.71 6.89
N SER A 18 18.67 10.43 8.04
CA SER A 18 19.58 9.29 8.16
C SER A 18 18.88 8.13 7.45
N PRO A 19 19.46 7.54 6.39
CA PRO A 19 18.74 6.59 5.56
C PRO A 19 18.30 5.47 6.49
N ALA A 20 17.00 5.44 6.76
CA ALA A 20 16.39 4.42 7.58
C ALA A 20 16.80 3.11 6.92
N LYS A 21 17.59 2.31 7.63
CA LYS A 21 18.25 1.10 7.13
C LYS A 21 17.24 0.30 6.30
N ALA A 22 17.34 0.38 4.98
CA ALA A 22 16.41 -0.22 4.04
C ALA A 22 17.23 -0.92 2.97
N GLN A 23 16.80 -2.11 2.58
CA GLN A 23 17.50 -2.87 1.54
C GLN A 23 17.48 -2.13 0.20
N ASN A 24 16.44 -1.32 -0.06
CA ASN A 24 16.35 -0.46 -1.23
C ASN A 24 15.87 0.95 -0.84
N PRO A 25 16.77 1.94 -0.71
CA PRO A 25 16.42 3.29 -0.31
C PRO A 25 15.58 4.03 -1.37
N ALA A 26 15.70 3.69 -2.66
CA ALA A 26 14.96 4.34 -3.72
C ALA A 26 13.45 4.08 -3.61
N HIS A 27 13.05 2.84 -3.28
CA HIS A 27 11.63 2.52 -3.06
C HIS A 27 11.07 3.17 -1.80
N VAL A 28 11.88 3.31 -0.75
CA VAL A 28 11.47 4.03 0.47
C VAL A 28 11.25 5.51 0.14
N GLU A 29 12.17 6.14 -0.59
CA GLU A 29 12.04 7.53 -1.01
C GLU A 29 10.81 7.73 -1.90
N GLN A 30 10.60 6.86 -2.88
CA GLN A 30 9.41 6.88 -3.74
C GLN A 30 8.12 6.76 -2.90
N LEU A 31 8.07 5.82 -1.93
CA LEU A 31 6.92 5.66 -1.05
C LEU A 31 6.64 6.92 -0.23
N LEU A 32 7.67 7.54 0.33
CA LEU A 32 7.51 8.72 1.18
C LEU A 32 7.09 9.96 0.39
N GLN A 33 7.60 10.11 -0.84
CA GLN A 33 7.28 11.24 -1.72
C GLN A 33 5.90 11.09 -2.40
N THR A 34 5.61 9.90 -2.95
CA THR A 34 4.47 9.71 -3.85
C THR A 34 3.31 8.97 -3.20
N ARG A 35 3.55 8.26 -2.09
CA ARG A 35 2.62 7.27 -1.51
C ARG A 35 2.25 6.14 -2.47
N GLN A 36 3.04 5.92 -3.52
CA GLN A 36 2.85 4.87 -4.51
C GLN A 36 4.06 3.94 -4.53
N CYS A 37 3.88 2.72 -4.06
CA CYS A 37 4.90 1.68 -4.14
C CYS A 37 4.26 0.29 -4.30
N SER A 38 3.42 0.15 -5.32
CA SER A 38 2.88 -1.16 -5.68
C SER A 38 3.99 -2.07 -6.17
N ARG A 39 4.05 -3.30 -5.64
CA ARG A 39 5.06 -4.33 -5.95
C ARG A 39 6.52 -3.92 -5.69
N CYS A 40 6.75 -2.86 -4.90
CA CYS A 40 8.09 -2.48 -4.48
C CYS A 40 8.71 -3.52 -3.55
N ASP A 41 10.04 -3.61 -3.56
CA ASP A 41 10.78 -4.26 -2.49
C ASP A 41 11.11 -3.24 -1.40
N LEU A 42 10.46 -3.39 -0.26
CA LEU A 42 10.65 -2.63 0.97
C LEU A 42 11.01 -3.57 2.13
N SER A 43 11.51 -4.78 1.82
CA SER A 43 11.83 -5.78 2.82
C SER A 43 12.89 -5.27 3.79
N ARG A 44 12.69 -5.55 5.09
CA ARG A 44 13.51 -5.09 6.22
C ARG A 44 13.73 -3.58 6.26
N SER A 45 12.89 -2.79 5.60
CA SER A 45 12.94 -1.34 5.69
C SER A 45 12.49 -0.87 7.08
N ASN A 46 13.09 0.22 7.56
CA ASN A 46 12.63 0.88 8.77
C ASN A 46 11.67 2.04 8.43
N LEU A 47 10.39 1.80 8.64
CA LEU A 47 9.27 2.73 8.42
C LEU A 47 8.60 3.10 9.76
N ALA A 48 9.32 2.99 10.89
CA ALA A 48 8.80 3.30 12.20
C ALA A 48 8.37 4.78 12.30
N GLY A 49 7.17 5.02 12.82
CA GLY A 49 6.57 6.35 12.93
C GLY A 49 6.21 7.01 11.59
N ALA A 50 6.37 6.31 10.46
CA ALA A 50 6.07 6.89 9.16
C ALA A 50 4.56 7.17 9.01
N ASN A 51 4.23 8.36 8.51
CA ASN A 51 2.89 8.64 8.03
C ASN A 51 2.77 8.06 6.62
N LEU A 52 1.98 7.01 6.45
CA LEU A 52 1.73 6.28 5.20
C LEU A 52 0.23 6.17 4.91
N ARG A 53 -0.56 7.15 5.40
CA ARG A 53 -2.00 7.21 5.12
C ARG A 53 -2.24 7.23 3.61
N TYR A 54 -3.26 6.48 3.17
CA TYR A 54 -3.63 6.34 1.76
C TYR A 54 -2.53 5.78 0.84
N ALA A 55 -1.46 5.20 1.40
CA ALA A 55 -0.38 4.65 0.59
C ALA A 55 -0.84 3.41 -0.19
N ASN A 56 -0.44 3.33 -1.45
CA ASN A 56 -0.62 2.15 -2.27
C ASN A 56 0.63 1.27 -2.17
N LEU A 57 0.51 0.20 -1.38
CA LEU A 57 1.53 -0.82 -1.15
C LEU A 57 1.08 -2.18 -1.73
N ALA A 58 0.14 -2.18 -2.68
CA ALA A 58 -0.42 -3.39 -3.24
C ALA A 58 0.68 -4.29 -3.84
N GLY A 59 0.76 -5.53 -3.40
CA GLY A 59 1.77 -6.51 -3.83
C GLY A 59 3.20 -6.22 -3.37
N ALA A 60 3.44 -5.22 -2.51
CA ALA A 60 4.78 -4.89 -2.05
C ALA A 60 5.39 -6.00 -1.18
N ASN A 61 6.70 -6.20 -1.30
CA ASN A 61 7.44 -7.03 -0.36
C ASN A 61 7.78 -6.22 0.89
N LEU A 62 7.07 -6.46 1.99
CA LEU A 62 7.25 -5.81 3.30
C LEU A 62 7.87 -6.78 4.33
N GLU A 63 8.48 -7.87 3.87
CA GLU A 63 9.02 -8.90 4.76
C GLU A 63 10.04 -8.32 5.75
N GLY A 64 9.79 -8.50 7.04
CA GLY A 64 10.66 -7.98 8.10
C GLY A 64 10.67 -6.44 8.23
N ALA A 65 9.80 -5.70 7.54
CA ALA A 65 9.75 -4.26 7.63
C ALA A 65 9.29 -3.81 9.03
N ASN A 66 9.87 -2.71 9.54
CA ASN A 66 9.51 -2.15 10.84
C ASN A 66 8.52 -1.00 10.66
N PHE A 67 7.27 -1.18 11.07
CA PHE A 67 6.21 -0.16 11.04
C PHE A 67 5.84 0.32 12.45
N PHE A 68 6.72 0.14 13.45
CA PHE A 68 6.41 0.52 14.83
C PHE A 68 5.89 1.96 14.93
N GLY A 69 4.67 2.15 15.43
CA GLY A 69 4.05 3.47 15.55
C GLY A 69 3.69 4.18 14.22
N ALA A 70 3.77 3.51 13.07
CA ALA A 70 3.43 4.09 11.77
C ALA A 70 1.91 4.28 11.60
N ASP A 71 1.51 5.21 10.73
CA ASP A 71 0.11 5.45 10.40
C ASP A 71 -0.20 5.00 8.97
N LEU A 72 -0.84 3.84 8.82
CA LEU A 72 -1.22 3.19 7.56
C LEU A 72 -2.72 3.30 7.28
N ARG A 73 -3.43 4.27 7.89
CA ARG A 73 -4.88 4.40 7.69
C ARG A 73 -5.23 4.53 6.22
N TYR A 74 -6.22 3.77 5.77
CA TYR A 74 -6.65 3.72 4.36
C TYR A 74 -5.57 3.29 3.36
N ALA A 75 -4.45 2.70 3.81
CA ALA A 75 -3.44 2.17 2.90
C ALA A 75 -3.94 0.90 2.20
N ASN A 76 -3.59 0.73 0.92
CA ASN A 76 -3.83 -0.50 0.19
C ASN A 76 -2.63 -1.44 0.37
N LEU A 77 -2.84 -2.53 1.10
CA LEU A 77 -1.89 -3.61 1.38
C LEU A 77 -2.28 -4.92 0.66
N SER A 78 -3.19 -4.85 -0.32
CA SER A 78 -3.69 -6.01 -1.06
C SER A 78 -2.54 -6.81 -1.66
N GLY A 79 -2.44 -8.09 -1.31
CA GLY A 79 -1.36 -8.97 -1.75
C GLY A 79 0.05 -8.64 -1.24
N ALA A 80 0.22 -7.71 -0.30
CA ALA A 80 1.54 -7.39 0.26
C ALA A 80 2.09 -8.54 1.13
N ASN A 81 3.40 -8.79 1.07
CA ASN A 81 4.08 -9.77 1.93
C ASN A 81 4.50 -9.11 3.26
N LEU A 82 3.73 -9.33 4.32
CA LEU A 82 3.99 -8.78 5.67
C LEU A 82 4.72 -9.77 6.60
N LYS A 83 5.28 -10.88 6.08
CA LYS A 83 5.92 -11.90 6.92
C LYS A 83 7.00 -11.28 7.81
N GLY A 84 6.88 -11.46 9.13
CA GLY A 84 7.86 -10.93 10.09
C GLY A 84 7.89 -9.40 10.22
N ALA A 85 6.97 -8.65 9.61
CA ALA A 85 6.88 -7.21 9.77
C ALA A 85 6.49 -6.84 11.20
N ASN A 86 7.12 -5.80 11.77
CA ASN A 86 6.76 -5.28 13.09
C ASN A 86 5.66 -4.23 12.96
N LEU A 87 4.41 -4.64 13.22
CA LEU A 87 3.21 -3.77 13.17
C LEU A 87 2.78 -3.26 14.56
N ARG A 88 3.63 -3.34 15.58
CA ARG A 88 3.28 -2.90 16.95
C ARG A 88 3.03 -1.40 16.99
N GLY A 89 1.88 -0.98 17.50
CA GLY A 89 1.49 0.43 17.57
C GLY A 89 1.18 1.06 16.21
N THR A 90 1.15 0.27 15.13
CA THR A 90 0.78 0.77 13.80
C THR A 90 -0.72 1.01 13.72
N ASN A 91 -1.14 2.16 13.19
CA ASN A 91 -2.54 2.45 12.93
C ASN A 91 -2.97 1.90 11.57
N LEU A 92 -3.77 0.83 11.56
CA LEU A 92 -4.26 0.16 10.36
C LEU A 92 -5.76 0.43 10.09
N TYR A 93 -6.36 1.45 10.71
CA TYR A 93 -7.78 1.72 10.52
C TYR A 93 -8.12 1.93 9.04
N ASN A 94 -9.08 1.14 8.53
CA ASN A 94 -9.47 1.07 7.12
C ASN A 94 -8.34 0.72 6.13
N ALA A 95 -7.22 0.16 6.57
CA ALA A 95 -6.22 -0.39 5.64
C ALA A 95 -6.78 -1.64 4.93
N GLU A 96 -6.65 -1.71 3.61
CA GLU A 96 -7.16 -2.81 2.81
C GLU A 96 -6.08 -3.87 2.62
N ALA A 97 -6.13 -4.94 3.42
CA ALA A 97 -5.24 -6.10 3.28
C ALA A 97 -6.01 -7.26 2.65
N THR A 98 -6.41 -7.13 1.38
CA THR A 98 -7.09 -8.22 0.68
C THR A 98 -6.04 -9.24 0.22
N GLN A 99 -5.77 -10.26 1.04
CA GLN A 99 -5.26 -11.52 0.51
C GLN A 99 -6.47 -12.34 0.08
N SER A 100 -6.81 -12.32 -1.21
CA SER A 100 -7.81 -13.24 -1.74
C SER A 100 -7.13 -14.28 -2.63
N PRO A 101 -6.64 -15.40 -2.06
CA PRO A 101 -6.54 -16.63 -2.80
C PRO A 101 -7.94 -17.25 -2.84
N ILE A 102 -8.69 -16.99 -3.92
CA ILE A 102 -9.90 -17.69 -4.38
C ILE A 102 -11.08 -17.87 -3.39
N GLY A 103 -12.18 -17.16 -3.70
CA GLY A 103 -13.54 -17.37 -3.20
C GLY A 103 -14.51 -16.47 -3.99
N SER A 104 -14.76 -16.77 -5.27
CA SER A 104 -15.85 -17.61 -5.76
C SER A 104 -17.16 -16.83 -6.03
N SER A 105 -17.30 -16.42 -7.29
CA SER A 105 -18.51 -16.64 -8.10
C SER A 105 -19.86 -16.33 -7.44
N LEU A 106 -20.31 -15.08 -7.55
CA LEU A 106 -21.74 -14.73 -7.52
C LEU A 106 -22.28 -14.27 -8.89
N SER A 107 -21.53 -14.48 -9.98
CA SER A 107 -21.98 -14.18 -11.35
C SER A 107 -22.66 -15.35 -12.08
N GLN A 108 -22.89 -16.50 -11.42
CA GLN A 108 -23.61 -17.65 -12.05
C GLN A 108 -25.03 -17.91 -11.52
N PHE A 109 -25.52 -17.16 -10.52
CA PHE A 109 -26.89 -17.34 -10.02
C PHE A 109 -27.91 -16.37 -10.65
N SER A 110 -27.73 -15.98 -11.91
CA SER A 110 -28.72 -15.20 -12.68
C SER A 110 -29.58 -16.05 -13.62
N ARG A 111 -29.58 -17.40 -13.51
CA ARG A 111 -30.33 -18.26 -14.44
C ARG A 111 -31.58 -18.96 -13.90
N PHE A 112 -32.05 -18.63 -12.70
CA PHE A 112 -33.30 -19.19 -12.18
C PHE A 112 -34.23 -18.12 -11.59
N ALA A 113 -35.00 -17.48 -12.48
CA ALA A 113 -36.37 -17.05 -12.23
C ALA A 113 -37.08 -16.90 -13.60
N PRO A 114 -38.41 -16.94 -13.68
CA PRO A 114 -39.23 -18.11 -13.93
C PRO A 114 -39.93 -18.04 -15.31
N SER A 115 -40.35 -19.16 -15.88
CA SER A 115 -41.30 -19.16 -17.00
C SER A 115 -42.50 -20.02 -16.65
N LEU A 116 -43.61 -19.34 -16.37
CA LEU A 116 -44.95 -19.87 -16.55
C LEU A 116 -45.05 -20.56 -17.92
N ALA A 117 -45.27 -21.86 -17.91
CA ALA A 117 -46.05 -22.58 -18.91
C ALA A 117 -47.04 -23.38 -18.04
N GLY A 118 -48.32 -23.01 -17.95
CA GLY A 118 -49.20 -23.08 -19.08
C GLY A 118 -49.42 -24.55 -19.41
N ILE A 119 -50.25 -25.21 -18.59
CA ILE A 119 -51.21 -26.33 -18.83
C ILE A 119 -51.55 -26.92 -17.45
#